data_AF-A0A814GUH4-F1
#
_entry.id   AF-A0A814GUH4-F1
#
_cell.length_a   1.000
_cell.length_b   1.000
_cell.length_c   1.000
_cell.angle_alpha   90.00
_cell.angle_beta   90.00
_cell.angle_gamma   90.00
#
_symmetry.space_group_name_H-M   'P 1'
#
loop_
_entity.id
_entity.type
_entity.pdbx_description
1 polymer ?
#
loop_
_entity_poly.entity_id
_entity_poly.type
_entity_poly.pdbx_seq_one_letter_code
_entity_poly.pdbx_strand_id
1 'polypeptide(L)'
;MCSNKRKFHSSTKSNLHLFFGPSTVKKHKQKHDQSLFTYPFIEPYPQAPFILQTNTKECRIINDKLDLDLIYITSFISSLCDMSLYTFLLNILPWYRVKYSKQTDRLVQIITPRYTTVFGIDDTQQSKEKYTQTPREIPPILNELKQHVEQITNTTYNFVLVNFYANGQDSIAYHSDDEHWLGDQPCIASLSLGAERDFYMKNKLNENLKQNFVLNSGDLIVMRGKTQHAWLHSVPKRTSQLSGRINITFRRALIPEGTNNYYRYNVGNGPMYRYINGKMIKYDGDESL
;
A
#
# COMPACT_ATOMS: atom_id res chain seq x y z
N MET A 1 -42.93 -40.25 -26.75
CA MET A 1 -43.99 -41.29 -26.75
C MET A 1 -43.57 -42.34 -25.75
N CYS A 2 -44.25 -42.76 -24.68
CA CYS A 2 -45.58 -42.60 -24.03
C CYS A 2 -45.30 -42.67 -22.51
N SER A 3 -45.82 -41.83 -21.60
CA SER A 3 -47.18 -41.62 -21.09
C SER A 3 -47.90 -42.87 -20.51
N ASN A 4 -48.04 -42.92 -19.17
CA ASN A 4 -49.28 -43.18 -18.37
C ASN A 4 -48.90 -43.53 -16.91
N LYS A 5 -49.22 -42.76 -15.85
CA LYS A 5 -50.50 -42.45 -15.17
C LYS A 5 -51.22 -43.62 -14.48
N ARG A 6 -51.42 -43.50 -13.15
CA ARG A 6 -52.64 -43.65 -12.29
C ARG A 6 -52.18 -43.62 -10.80
N LYS A 7 -52.48 -42.66 -9.90
CA LYS A 7 -53.73 -42.13 -9.27
C LYS A 7 -54.58 -43.15 -8.49
N PHE A 8 -54.77 -42.92 -7.19
CA PHE A 8 -56.02 -42.91 -6.35
C PHE A 8 -55.59 -42.64 -4.87
N HIS A 9 -55.81 -41.47 -4.24
CA HIS A 9 -56.99 -40.91 -3.54
C HIS A 9 -57.57 -41.73 -2.38
N SER A 10 -57.49 -41.22 -1.13
CA SER A 10 -58.61 -41.13 -0.17
C SER A 10 -58.19 -40.41 1.12
N SER A 11 -59.13 -39.61 1.66
CA SER A 11 -59.00 -38.60 2.71
C SER A 11 -59.41 -39.08 4.11
N THR A 12 -58.92 -38.41 5.16
CA THR A 12 -59.76 -38.05 6.33
C THR A 12 -59.25 -36.77 7.00
N LYS A 13 -60.19 -35.85 7.25
CA LYS A 13 -60.02 -34.57 7.97
C LYS A 13 -60.21 -34.78 9.47
N SER A 14 -59.53 -33.98 10.29
CA SER A 14 -60.11 -33.44 11.53
C SER A 14 -59.51 -32.07 11.83
N ASN A 15 -60.38 -31.05 11.86
CA ASN A 15 -60.08 -29.67 12.24
C ASN A 15 -59.99 -29.54 13.76
N LEU A 16 -59.06 -28.69 14.24
CA LEU A 16 -59.35 -27.82 15.38
C LEU A 16 -58.61 -26.49 15.16
N HIS A 17 -59.38 -25.42 15.02
CA HIS A 17 -58.93 -24.03 14.95
C HIS A 17 -59.39 -23.32 16.23
N LEU A 18 -58.73 -22.20 16.56
CA LEU A 18 -58.94 -21.21 17.64
C LEU A 18 -57.82 -21.33 18.70
N PHE A 19 -56.99 -20.32 18.99
CA PHE A 19 -57.20 -18.87 19.02
C PHE A 19 -55.93 -18.07 18.62
N PHE A 20 -56.16 -16.87 18.10
CA PHE A 20 -55.17 -15.86 17.74
C PHE A 20 -54.56 -15.17 18.97
N GLY A 21 -53.27 -14.84 18.87
CA GLY A 21 -52.66 -13.72 19.57
C GLY A 21 -51.67 -13.04 18.62
N PRO A 22 -51.68 -11.70 18.46
CA PRO A 22 -50.70 -11.02 17.63
C PRO A 22 -49.35 -11.08 18.34
N SER A 23 -48.45 -11.96 17.87
CA SER A 23 -47.06 -11.90 18.28
C SER A 23 -46.48 -10.60 17.74
N THR A 24 -46.28 -9.64 18.63
CA THR A 24 -45.50 -8.44 18.37
C THR A 24 -44.12 -8.88 17.88
N VAL A 25 -43.90 -8.74 16.58
CA VAL A 25 -42.56 -8.83 16.01
C VAL A 25 -41.78 -7.68 16.66
N LYS A 26 -41.01 -7.99 17.70
CA LYS A 26 -39.95 -7.11 18.16
C LYS A 26 -39.09 -6.87 16.94
N LYS A 27 -39.21 -5.67 16.36
CA LYS A 27 -38.19 -5.12 15.46
C LYS A 27 -36.91 -5.17 16.27
N HIS A 28 -36.12 -6.22 16.08
CA HIS A 28 -34.69 -6.12 16.33
C HIS A 28 -34.23 -5.01 15.40
N LYS A 29 -34.15 -3.79 15.95
CA LYS A 29 -33.18 -2.82 15.48
C LYS A 29 -31.86 -3.56 15.58
N GLN A 30 -31.43 -4.17 14.47
CA GLN A 30 -30.01 -4.33 14.24
C GLN A 30 -29.47 -2.90 14.36
N LYS A 31 -28.87 -2.62 15.52
CA LYS A 31 -27.91 -1.54 15.61
C LYS A 31 -26.91 -1.88 14.52
N HIS A 32 -26.96 -1.16 13.41
CA HIS A 32 -25.80 -0.99 12.57
C HIS A 32 -24.70 -0.52 13.52
N ASP A 33 -23.80 -1.43 13.87
CA ASP A 33 -22.61 -1.08 14.60
C ASP A 33 -21.76 -0.25 13.64
N GLN A 34 -21.97 1.06 13.63
CA GLN A 34 -21.18 2.05 12.90
C GLN A 34 -19.79 2.22 13.56
N SER A 35 -19.12 1.11 13.88
CA SER A 35 -17.78 1.10 14.49
C SER A 35 -16.76 0.29 13.67
N LEU A 36 -17.01 0.12 12.36
CA LEU A 36 -15.93 -0.15 11.41
C LEU A 36 -15.10 1.12 11.31
N PHE A 37 -13.96 1.15 12.03
CA PHE A 37 -12.97 2.22 12.01
C PHE A 37 -12.49 2.51 10.59
N THR A 38 -13.25 3.34 9.91
CA THR A 38 -12.92 4.06 8.68
C THR A 38 -12.86 5.51 9.14
N TYR A 39 -11.72 5.90 9.71
CA TYR A 39 -11.52 7.18 10.39
C TYR A 39 -10.48 8.01 9.60
N PRO A 40 -10.62 9.35 9.55
CA PRO A 40 -10.83 10.14 8.36
C PRO A 40 -9.50 10.69 7.88
N PHE A 41 -9.41 10.86 6.58
CA PHE A 41 -8.51 11.86 6.05
C PHE A 41 -9.15 13.22 6.24
N ILE A 42 -8.34 14.27 6.22
CA ILE A 42 -8.82 15.62 5.99
C ILE A 42 -9.50 15.57 4.62
N GLU A 43 -10.82 15.44 4.61
CA GLU A 43 -11.65 15.68 3.44
C GLU A 43 -12.27 17.07 3.60
N PRO A 44 -12.04 17.99 2.64
CA PRO A 44 -11.27 17.81 1.41
C PRO A 44 -9.75 17.73 1.66
N TYR A 45 -9.03 16.96 0.83
CA TYR A 45 -7.56 16.92 0.91
C TYR A 45 -6.99 18.33 0.86
N PRO A 46 -6.03 18.68 1.73
CA PRO A 46 -5.40 19.98 1.66
C PRO A 46 -4.74 20.14 0.30
N GLN A 47 -4.83 21.34 -0.27
CA GLN A 47 -4.14 21.65 -1.52
C GLN A 47 -2.65 21.80 -1.24
N ALA A 48 -1.82 21.32 -2.16
CA ALA A 48 -0.38 21.50 -2.06
C ALA A 48 -0.07 23.00 -2.17
N PRO A 49 0.64 23.61 -1.20
CA PRO A 49 0.97 25.04 -1.23
C PRO A 49 2.15 25.36 -2.16
N PHE A 50 2.44 24.48 -3.11
CA PHE A 50 3.56 24.56 -4.05
C PHE A 50 3.14 23.91 -5.37
N ILE A 51 3.86 24.26 -6.44
CA ILE A 51 3.71 23.62 -7.75
C ILE A 51 4.69 22.44 -7.80
N LEU A 52 4.18 21.24 -8.06
CA LEU A 52 5.03 20.08 -8.30
C LEU A 52 5.83 20.30 -9.59
N GLN A 53 7.15 20.11 -9.52
CA GLN A 53 8.02 20.24 -10.66
C GLN A 53 8.86 18.98 -10.80
N THR A 54 8.69 18.28 -11.91
CA THR A 54 9.57 17.19 -12.30
C THR A 54 10.71 17.72 -13.16
N ASN A 55 11.89 17.14 -13.02
CA ASN A 55 13.03 17.35 -13.89
C ASN A 55 13.53 15.99 -14.37
N THR A 56 14.26 15.94 -15.46
CA THR A 56 14.97 14.72 -15.87
C THR A 56 16.37 15.15 -16.25
N LYS A 57 17.21 15.36 -15.23
CA LYS A 57 18.60 15.80 -15.43
C LYS A 57 19.44 14.68 -16.03
N GLU A 58 19.33 13.50 -15.45
CA GLU A 58 20.08 12.33 -15.90
C GLU A 58 19.22 11.08 -15.77
N CYS A 59 19.13 10.31 -16.86
CA CYS A 59 18.42 9.05 -16.92
C CYS A 59 19.41 7.96 -17.37
N ARG A 60 19.59 6.93 -16.54
CA ARG A 60 20.48 5.80 -16.79
C ARG A 60 19.67 4.51 -16.86
N ILE A 61 19.81 3.78 -17.96
CA ILE A 61 19.31 2.41 -18.08
C ILE A 61 20.41 1.46 -17.60
N ILE A 62 20.08 0.56 -16.68
CA ILE A 62 21.01 -0.40 -16.09
C ILE A 62 20.47 -1.80 -16.31
N ASN A 63 20.99 -2.46 -17.33
CA ASN A 63 20.62 -3.81 -17.76
C ASN A 63 21.85 -4.66 -18.15
N ASP A 64 23.02 -4.29 -17.59
CA ASP A 64 24.32 -4.91 -17.85
C ASP A 64 24.54 -6.24 -17.11
N LYS A 65 23.59 -6.63 -16.25
CA LYS A 65 23.67 -7.84 -15.42
C LYS A 65 22.47 -8.74 -15.68
N LEU A 66 22.68 -10.05 -15.51
CA LEU A 66 21.66 -11.06 -15.76
C LEU A 66 20.34 -10.75 -15.04
N ASP A 67 19.26 -10.73 -15.82
CA ASP A 67 17.88 -10.50 -15.38
C ASP A 67 17.67 -9.20 -14.55
N LEU A 68 18.56 -8.21 -14.72
CA LEU A 68 18.43 -6.87 -14.16
C LEU A 68 17.92 -5.91 -15.24
N ASP A 69 16.86 -5.16 -14.94
CA ASP A 69 16.37 -4.06 -15.78
C ASP A 69 15.92 -2.91 -14.86
N LEU A 70 16.79 -1.91 -14.75
CA LEU A 70 16.53 -0.69 -14.00
C LEU A 70 16.53 0.53 -14.90
N ILE A 71 15.70 1.51 -14.55
CA ILE A 71 15.88 2.91 -14.93
C ILE A 71 16.19 3.69 -13.67
N TYR A 72 17.28 4.46 -13.67
CA TYR A 72 17.63 5.36 -12.59
C TYR A 72 17.65 6.80 -13.09
N ILE A 73 16.81 7.64 -12.48
CA ILE A 73 16.69 9.07 -12.80
C ILE A 73 17.07 9.89 -11.59
N THR A 74 18.11 10.71 -11.73
CA THR A 74 18.53 11.62 -10.66
C THR A 74 17.73 12.91 -10.72
N SER A 75 17.36 13.44 -9.54
CA SER A 75 16.56 14.67 -9.42
C SER A 75 15.28 14.63 -10.28
N PHE A 76 14.58 13.48 -10.31
CA PHE A 76 13.29 13.36 -10.99
C PHE A 76 12.28 14.37 -10.44
N ILE A 77 12.22 14.55 -9.12
CA ILE A 77 11.58 15.72 -8.51
C ILE A 77 12.62 16.83 -8.40
N SER A 78 12.23 18.02 -8.87
CA SER A 78 13.08 19.21 -8.83
C SER A 78 13.38 19.60 -7.38
N SER A 79 14.63 19.97 -7.11
CA SER A 79 15.07 20.53 -5.83
C SER A 79 14.38 21.87 -5.49
N LEU A 80 13.61 22.44 -6.42
CA LEU A 80 12.77 23.61 -6.17
C LEU A 80 11.52 23.27 -5.34
N CYS A 81 11.12 22.00 -5.28
CA CYS A 81 9.89 21.57 -4.61
C CYS A 81 9.99 20.28 -3.78
N ASP A 82 11.10 19.55 -3.85
CA ASP A 82 11.26 18.25 -3.18
C ASP A 82 11.10 18.32 -1.65
N MET A 83 11.64 19.36 -1.00
CA MET A 83 11.50 19.58 0.44
C MET A 83 10.08 20.01 0.83
N SER A 84 9.43 20.83 0.00
CA SER A 84 8.02 21.20 0.19
C SER A 84 7.11 19.99 0.06
N LEU A 85 7.37 19.14 -0.94
CA LEU A 85 6.66 17.87 -1.15
C LEU A 85 6.89 16.90 0.01
N TYR A 86 8.14 16.69 0.43
CA TYR A 86 8.49 15.88 1.60
C TYR A 86 7.72 16.34 2.84
N THR A 87 7.79 17.63 3.15
CA THR A 87 7.17 18.21 4.34
C THR A 87 5.65 18.08 4.26
N PHE A 88 5.07 18.39 3.11
CA PHE A 88 3.63 18.27 2.91
C PHE A 88 3.15 16.85 3.13
N LEU A 89 3.72 15.86 2.42
CA LEU A 89 3.36 14.45 2.57
C LEU A 89 3.56 13.95 4.01
N LEU A 90 4.65 14.34 4.67
CA LEU A 90 4.91 13.93 6.05
C LEU A 90 3.81 14.38 7.01
N ASN A 91 3.30 15.60 6.83
CA ASN A 91 2.28 16.19 7.70
C ASN A 91 0.84 15.73 7.36
N ILE A 92 0.54 15.51 6.08
CA ILE A 92 -0.84 15.20 5.65
C ILE A 92 -1.16 13.71 5.66
N LEU A 93 -0.16 12.83 5.49
CA LEU A 93 -0.39 11.40 5.42
C LEU A 93 -0.52 10.80 6.83
N PRO A 94 -1.41 9.82 7.03
CA PRO A 94 -1.41 9.01 8.22
C PRO A 94 -0.30 7.97 8.12
N TRP A 95 0.25 7.61 9.27
CA TRP A 95 1.40 6.72 9.36
C TRP A 95 1.08 5.53 10.28
N TYR A 96 1.56 4.34 9.93
CA TYR A 96 1.37 3.13 10.73
C TYR A 96 2.71 2.44 10.95
N ARG A 97 2.94 1.91 12.16
CA ARG A 97 3.98 0.89 12.39
C ARG A 97 3.28 -0.44 12.55
N VAL A 98 3.16 -1.16 11.44
CA VAL A 98 2.36 -2.37 11.36
C VAL A 98 2.99 -3.46 12.21
N LYS A 99 2.12 -4.16 12.96
CA LYS A 99 2.49 -5.35 13.72
C LYS A 99 1.88 -6.55 13.03
N TYR A 100 2.70 -7.53 12.69
CA TYR A 100 2.23 -8.78 12.12
C TYR A 100 3.05 -9.95 12.64
N SER A 101 2.44 -11.13 12.64
CA SER A 101 3.10 -12.36 13.00
C SER A 101 3.55 -13.08 11.74
N LYS A 102 4.79 -13.51 11.70
CA LYS A 102 5.32 -14.37 10.65
C LYS A 102 5.61 -15.74 11.25
N GLN A 103 5.05 -16.77 10.65
CA GLN A 103 5.40 -18.15 11.00
C GLN A 103 6.73 -18.49 10.31
N THR A 104 7.76 -18.74 11.11
CA THR A 104 8.99 -19.41 10.67
C THR A 104 9.06 -20.75 11.43
N ASP A 105 10.23 -21.20 11.89
CA ASP A 105 10.35 -22.29 12.85
C ASP A 105 9.61 -22.01 14.17
N ARG A 106 9.35 -20.73 14.46
CA ARG A 106 8.55 -20.24 15.59
C ARG A 106 7.68 -19.05 15.14
N LEU A 107 6.65 -18.74 15.92
CA LEU A 107 5.84 -17.54 15.69
C LEU A 107 6.65 -16.29 16.10
N VAL A 108 7.03 -15.46 15.14
CA VAL A 108 7.76 -14.21 15.39
C VAL A 108 6.83 -13.02 15.22
N GLN A 109 6.76 -12.16 16.22
CA GLN A 109 6.08 -10.87 16.13
C GLN A 109 7.03 -9.83 15.52
N ILE A 110 6.62 -9.25 14.39
CA ILE A 110 7.38 -8.23 13.68
C ILE A 110 6.65 -6.90 13.83
N ILE A 111 7.41 -5.87 14.21
CA ILE A 111 7.00 -4.47 14.06
C ILE A 111 7.79 -3.91 12.88
N THR A 112 7.10 -3.32 11.90
CA THR A 112 7.81 -2.72 10.77
C THR A 112 8.80 -1.66 11.27
N PRO A 113 10.10 -1.77 10.94
CA PRO A 113 11.09 -0.79 11.35
C PRO A 113 11.06 0.43 10.42
N ARG A 114 9.87 0.96 10.19
CA ARG A 114 9.53 2.13 9.39
C ARG A 114 8.03 2.36 9.51
N TYR A 115 7.60 3.60 9.28
CA TYR A 115 6.20 3.92 9.14
C TYR A 115 5.73 3.64 7.71
N THR A 116 4.48 3.23 7.54
CA THR A 116 3.89 2.92 6.24
C THR A 116 2.50 3.52 6.11
N THR A 117 2.05 3.71 4.87
CA THR A 117 0.65 3.94 4.52
C THR A 117 0.45 3.57 3.05
N VAL A 118 -0.76 3.18 2.67
CA VAL A 118 -1.04 2.71 1.31
C VAL A 118 -2.37 3.24 0.81
N PHE A 119 -2.42 3.49 -0.50
CA PHE A 119 -3.58 3.99 -1.22
C PHE A 119 -3.73 3.23 -2.53
N GLY A 120 -4.96 3.12 -3.00
CA GLY A 120 -5.28 2.42 -4.23
C GLY A 120 -6.17 1.21 -4.01
N ILE A 121 -6.57 0.63 -5.14
CA ILE A 121 -7.42 -0.53 -5.30
C ILE A 121 -6.94 -1.29 -6.54
N ASP A 122 -7.11 -2.60 -6.56
CA ASP A 122 -6.72 -3.45 -7.68
C ASP A 122 -7.60 -3.21 -8.93
N ASP A 123 -7.13 -3.75 -10.06
CA ASP A 123 -7.74 -3.55 -11.38
C ASP A 123 -9.14 -4.18 -11.56
N THR A 124 -9.61 -4.98 -10.61
CA THR A 124 -10.89 -5.71 -10.79
C THR A 124 -12.14 -4.86 -10.60
N GLN A 125 -11.99 -3.59 -10.18
CA GLN A 125 -13.08 -2.62 -9.99
C GLN A 125 -14.25 -3.17 -9.14
N GLN A 126 -13.94 -4.03 -8.17
CA GLN A 126 -14.95 -4.58 -7.28
C GLN A 126 -15.47 -3.52 -6.30
N SER A 127 -16.70 -3.71 -5.80
CA SER A 127 -17.23 -2.88 -4.72
C SER A 127 -16.26 -2.89 -3.53
N LYS A 128 -16.01 -1.71 -2.95
CA LYS A 128 -15.14 -1.51 -1.77
C LYS A 128 -15.56 -2.39 -0.57
N GLU A 129 -16.82 -2.84 -0.53
CA GLU A 129 -17.39 -3.71 0.51
C GLU A 129 -16.85 -5.14 0.51
N LYS A 130 -16.19 -5.57 -0.57
CA LYS A 130 -15.62 -6.93 -0.69
C LYS A 130 -14.22 -7.08 -0.10
N TYR A 131 -13.62 -5.98 0.36
CA TYR A 131 -12.28 -5.97 0.93
C TYR A 131 -12.35 -6.05 2.46
N THR A 132 -11.32 -6.66 3.05
CA THR A 132 -11.22 -6.79 4.52
C THR A 132 -11.07 -5.43 5.20
N GLN A 133 -10.41 -4.49 4.52
CA GLN A 133 -10.28 -3.09 4.92
C GLN A 133 -10.70 -2.23 3.74
N THR A 134 -11.48 -1.18 3.99
CA THR A 134 -11.96 -0.26 2.94
C THR A 134 -10.77 0.38 2.22
N PRO A 135 -10.61 0.17 0.90
CA PRO A 135 -9.55 0.79 0.15
C PRO A 135 -9.72 2.31 0.09
N ARG A 136 -8.60 3.02 0.21
CA ARG A 136 -8.48 4.47 0.17
C ARG A 136 -8.15 4.94 -1.23
N GLU A 137 -8.75 6.04 -1.62
CA GLU A 137 -8.42 6.71 -2.88
C GLU A 137 -7.04 7.33 -2.81
N ILE A 138 -6.36 7.41 -3.96
CA ILE A 138 -5.03 7.99 -4.05
C ILE A 138 -5.17 9.52 -3.88
N PRO A 139 -4.55 10.14 -2.87
CA PRO A 139 -4.61 11.58 -2.64
C PRO A 139 -4.16 12.37 -3.89
N PRO A 140 -4.72 13.56 -4.17
CA PRO A 140 -4.45 14.31 -5.40
C PRO A 140 -2.95 14.49 -5.70
N ILE A 141 -2.15 14.88 -4.71
CA ILE A 141 -0.70 15.06 -4.88
C ILE A 141 0.04 13.74 -5.20
N LEU A 142 -0.40 12.61 -4.64
CA LEU A 142 0.16 11.29 -4.96
C LEU A 142 -0.31 10.82 -6.33
N ASN A 143 -1.51 11.19 -6.76
CA ASN A 143 -2.02 10.91 -8.09
C ASN A 143 -1.30 11.72 -9.17
N GLU A 144 -0.99 13.00 -8.91
CA GLU A 144 -0.17 13.84 -9.79
C GLU A 144 1.24 13.24 -9.97
N LEU A 145 1.90 12.85 -8.87
CA LEU A 145 3.17 12.13 -8.92
C LEU A 145 3.07 10.82 -9.72
N LYS A 146 1.99 10.05 -9.50
CA LYS A 146 1.72 8.81 -10.24
C LYS A 146 1.67 9.09 -11.73
N GLN A 147 0.92 10.10 -12.18
CA GLN A 147 0.80 10.45 -13.59
C GLN A 147 2.14 10.81 -14.23
N HIS A 148 2.99 11.58 -13.54
CA HIS A 148 4.34 11.87 -14.04
C HIS A 148 5.22 10.62 -14.15
N VAL A 149 5.12 9.69 -13.18
CA VAL A 149 5.82 8.42 -13.23
C VAL A 149 5.30 7.54 -14.38
N GLU A 150 3.97 7.46 -14.58
CA GLU A 150 3.34 6.71 -15.67
C GLU A 150 3.83 7.19 -17.05
N GLN A 151 3.99 8.50 -17.23
CA GLN A 151 4.51 9.09 -18.46
C GLN A 151 5.93 8.63 -18.78
N ILE A 152 6.80 8.56 -17.78
CA ILE A 152 8.21 8.15 -17.97
C ILE A 152 8.34 6.65 -18.15
N THR A 153 7.58 5.86 -17.39
CA THR A 153 7.70 4.40 -17.41
C THR A 153 6.87 3.74 -18.51
N ASN A 154 5.99 4.50 -19.17
CA ASN A 154 5.00 4.00 -20.12
C ASN A 154 4.23 2.79 -19.53
N THR A 155 3.89 2.88 -18.24
CA THR A 155 3.20 1.85 -17.47
C THR A 155 2.14 2.51 -16.61
N THR A 156 1.04 1.82 -16.31
CA THR A 156 0.02 2.30 -15.38
C THR A 156 0.21 1.73 -13.98
N TYR A 157 -0.17 2.51 -12.97
CA TYR A 157 -0.17 2.12 -11.57
C TYR A 157 -1.54 2.39 -10.94
N ASN A 158 -1.95 1.51 -10.03
CA ASN A 158 -3.21 1.60 -9.29
C ASN A 158 -3.00 1.58 -7.76
N PHE A 159 -1.76 1.37 -7.31
CA PHE A 159 -1.37 1.37 -5.90
C PHE A 159 -0.19 2.31 -5.64
N VAL A 160 -0.24 2.99 -4.50
CA VAL A 160 0.85 3.82 -3.97
C VAL A 160 1.12 3.42 -2.53
N LEU A 161 2.27 2.77 -2.28
CA LEU A 161 2.78 2.48 -0.94
C LEU A 161 3.79 3.56 -0.56
N VAL A 162 3.54 4.25 0.55
CA VAL A 162 4.46 5.24 1.11
C VAL A 162 5.13 4.66 2.35
N ASN A 163 6.45 4.70 2.39
CA ASN A 163 7.25 4.33 3.56
C ASN A 163 7.96 5.58 4.09
N PHE A 164 7.91 5.80 5.40
CA PHE A 164 8.69 6.82 6.08
C PHE A 164 9.70 6.18 7.04
N TYR A 165 10.97 6.38 6.73
CA TYR A 165 12.10 6.00 7.55
C TYR A 165 12.44 7.20 8.43
N ALA A 166 12.11 7.15 9.73
CA ALA A 166 12.21 8.30 10.60
C ALA A 166 13.66 8.71 10.90
N ASN A 167 14.58 7.76 10.81
CA ASN A 167 16.02 7.94 11.00
C ASN A 167 16.81 6.73 10.42
N GLY A 168 18.12 6.70 10.66
CA GLY A 168 19.01 5.61 10.22
C GLY A 168 18.72 4.23 10.83
N GLN A 169 17.98 4.12 11.92
CA GLN A 169 17.62 2.83 12.55
C GLN A 169 16.41 2.16 11.89
N ASP A 170 15.62 2.92 11.12
CA ASP A 170 14.55 2.38 10.30
C ASP A 170 15.13 1.74 9.02
N SER A 171 14.56 0.62 8.58
CA SER A 171 15.13 -0.21 7.51
C SER A 171 14.09 -1.07 6.78
N ILE A 172 14.52 -1.74 5.72
CA ILE A 172 13.83 -2.90 5.14
C ILE A 172 14.87 -3.93 4.73
N ALA A 173 14.69 -5.17 5.18
CA ALA A 173 15.60 -6.27 4.87
C ALA A 173 15.55 -6.61 3.37
N TYR A 174 16.51 -7.42 2.90
CA TYR A 174 16.48 -7.94 1.54
C TYR A 174 15.17 -8.67 1.25
N HIS A 175 14.46 -8.23 0.21
CA HIS A 175 13.21 -8.80 -0.27
C HIS A 175 13.06 -8.52 -1.77
N SER A 176 12.05 -9.11 -2.39
CA SER A 176 11.60 -8.78 -3.74
C SER A 176 10.11 -8.44 -3.68
N ASP A 177 9.66 -7.60 -4.59
CA ASP A 177 8.22 -7.39 -4.83
C ASP A 177 7.76 -8.41 -5.89
N ASP A 178 7.80 -9.71 -5.54
CA ASP A 178 7.53 -10.84 -6.44
C ASP A 178 6.20 -11.55 -6.15
N GLU A 179 5.27 -10.84 -5.50
CA GLU A 179 3.96 -11.40 -5.19
C GLU A 179 3.10 -11.58 -6.44
N HIS A 180 2.38 -12.70 -6.55
CA HIS A 180 1.68 -13.10 -7.78
C HIS A 180 0.60 -12.10 -8.22
N TRP A 181 0.04 -11.32 -7.30
CA TRP A 181 -0.93 -10.27 -7.63
C TRP A 181 -0.31 -9.08 -8.37
N LEU A 182 1.02 -8.99 -8.49
CA LEU A 182 1.72 -7.99 -9.30
C LEU A 182 1.96 -8.45 -10.75
N GLY A 183 1.71 -9.72 -11.06
CA GLY A 183 2.00 -10.34 -12.36
C GLY A 183 3.46 -10.79 -12.52
N ASP A 184 3.80 -11.35 -13.68
CA ASP A 184 5.06 -12.07 -13.91
C ASP A 184 6.29 -11.16 -14.12
N GLN A 185 6.10 -9.90 -14.48
CA GLN A 185 7.20 -8.95 -14.74
C GLN A 185 6.79 -7.54 -14.31
N PRO A 186 6.56 -7.34 -13.00
CA PRO A 186 6.02 -6.08 -12.53
C PRO A 186 6.99 -4.93 -12.78
N CYS A 187 6.45 -3.81 -13.23
CA CYS A 187 7.14 -2.53 -13.25
C CYS A 187 6.88 -1.85 -11.89
N ILE A 188 7.92 -1.63 -11.10
CA ILE A 188 7.83 -0.99 -9.78
C ILE A 188 8.65 0.30 -9.83
N ALA A 189 8.01 1.44 -9.63
CA ALA A 189 8.70 2.72 -9.58
C ALA A 189 8.81 3.21 -8.14
N SER A 190 10.00 3.66 -7.73
CA SER A 190 10.33 4.02 -6.35
C SER A 190 10.97 5.40 -6.29
N LEU A 191 10.21 6.38 -5.81
CA LEU A 191 10.64 7.77 -5.64
C LEU A 191 11.11 8.02 -4.19
N SER A 192 12.25 8.68 -4.04
CA SER A 192 12.83 9.06 -2.74
C SER A 192 12.70 10.57 -2.48
N LEU A 193 12.43 10.95 -1.23
CA LEU A 193 12.37 12.35 -0.77
C LEU A 193 13.01 12.47 0.62
N GLY A 194 13.68 13.58 0.88
CA GLY A 194 14.34 13.84 2.17
C GLY A 194 15.74 13.23 2.26
N ALA A 195 16.09 12.67 3.42
CA ALA A 195 17.44 12.16 3.68
C ALA A 195 17.88 11.09 2.67
N GLU A 196 19.13 11.16 2.22
CA GLU A 196 19.70 10.13 1.36
C GLU A 196 19.78 8.78 2.08
N ARG A 197 19.57 7.70 1.34
CA ARG A 197 19.73 6.33 1.86
C ARG A 197 20.33 5.42 0.83
N ASP A 198 21.18 4.53 1.31
CA ASP A 198 21.64 3.41 0.51
C ASP A 198 20.49 2.48 0.12
N PHE A 199 20.48 2.10 -1.14
CA PHE A 199 19.62 1.08 -1.70
C PHE A 199 20.49 -0.02 -2.30
N TYR A 200 20.44 -1.19 -1.68
CA TYR A 200 21.29 -2.32 -2.06
C TYR A 200 20.48 -3.37 -2.77
N MET A 201 21.04 -3.89 -3.85
CA MET A 201 20.51 -5.00 -4.62
C MET A 201 21.53 -6.13 -4.70
N LYS A 202 21.04 -7.37 -4.62
CA LYS A 202 21.84 -8.57 -4.87
C LYS A 202 21.01 -9.59 -5.65
N ASN A 203 21.65 -10.32 -6.55
CA ASN A 203 20.97 -11.40 -7.26
C ASN A 203 20.69 -12.57 -6.28
N LYS A 204 19.55 -13.24 -6.46
CA LYS A 204 19.10 -14.36 -5.60
C LYS A 204 19.99 -15.60 -5.73
N LEU A 205 20.55 -15.85 -6.91
CA LEU A 205 21.31 -17.06 -7.23
C LEU A 205 22.82 -16.82 -7.31
N ASN A 206 23.25 -15.61 -7.67
CA ASN A 206 24.67 -15.26 -7.79
C ASN A 206 25.04 -14.12 -6.86
N GLU A 207 25.63 -14.46 -5.71
CA GLU A 207 25.99 -13.48 -4.66
C GLU A 207 27.05 -12.46 -5.09
N ASN A 208 27.79 -12.72 -6.17
CA ASN A 208 28.78 -11.78 -6.72
C ASN A 208 28.13 -10.65 -7.54
N LEU A 209 26.87 -10.83 -7.97
CA LEU A 209 26.13 -9.80 -8.69
C LEU A 209 25.42 -8.88 -7.69
N LYS A 210 25.93 -7.66 -7.56
CA LYS A 210 25.40 -6.61 -6.68
C LYS A 210 25.24 -5.29 -7.43
N GLN A 211 24.29 -4.48 -6.98
CA GLN A 211 24.19 -3.07 -7.34
C GLN A 211 23.86 -2.24 -6.11
N ASN A 212 24.55 -1.12 -5.94
CA ASN A 212 24.37 -0.23 -4.81
C ASN A 212 24.15 1.19 -5.32
N PHE A 213 23.14 1.84 -4.75
CA PHE A 213 22.80 3.23 -5.05
C PHE A 213 22.76 4.02 -3.75
N VAL A 214 23.12 5.29 -3.81
CA VAL A 214 22.74 6.28 -2.81
C VAL A 214 21.58 7.06 -3.41
N LEU A 215 20.38 6.86 -2.88
CA LEU A 215 19.17 7.53 -3.37
C LEU A 215 18.99 8.85 -2.63
N ASN A 216 19.11 9.96 -3.36
CA ASN A 216 18.94 11.31 -2.84
C ASN A 216 17.47 11.73 -2.87
N SER A 217 17.19 12.90 -2.28
CA SER A 217 15.90 13.55 -2.44
C SER A 217 15.61 13.82 -3.92
N GLY A 218 14.43 13.42 -4.37
CA GLY A 218 13.96 13.57 -5.74
C GLY A 218 14.39 12.45 -6.69
N ASP A 219 15.22 11.49 -6.29
CA ASP A 219 15.66 10.41 -7.17
C ASP A 219 14.55 9.36 -7.39
N LEU A 220 14.44 8.87 -8.62
CA LEU A 220 13.51 7.80 -9.02
C LEU A 220 14.29 6.58 -9.51
N ILE A 221 14.00 5.41 -8.93
CA ILE A 221 14.47 4.13 -9.45
C ILE A 221 13.27 3.28 -9.89
N VAL A 222 13.32 2.76 -11.11
CA VAL A 222 12.28 1.90 -11.69
C VAL A 222 12.88 0.52 -11.88
N MET A 223 12.23 -0.50 -11.34
CA MET A 223 12.62 -1.90 -11.45
C MET A 223 11.61 -2.62 -12.34
N ARG A 224 12.06 -3.29 -13.40
CA ARG A 224 11.18 -3.88 -14.42
C ARG A 224 11.63 -5.28 -14.82
N GLY A 225 10.89 -5.88 -15.75
CA GLY A 225 11.22 -7.18 -16.33
C GLY A 225 11.33 -8.25 -15.25
N LYS A 226 12.39 -9.05 -15.31
CA LYS A 226 12.64 -10.13 -14.35
C LYS A 226 13.30 -9.67 -13.05
N THR A 227 13.48 -8.37 -12.83
CA THR A 227 14.23 -7.85 -11.68
C THR A 227 13.66 -8.37 -10.36
N GLN A 228 12.35 -8.31 -10.14
CA GLN A 228 11.77 -8.80 -8.87
C GLN A 228 11.89 -10.32 -8.72
N HIS A 229 11.89 -11.07 -9.82
CA HIS A 229 12.11 -12.52 -9.78
C HIS A 229 13.55 -12.89 -9.44
N ALA A 230 14.53 -12.18 -9.98
CA ALA A 230 15.95 -12.56 -9.89
C ALA A 230 16.76 -11.78 -8.84
N TRP A 231 16.28 -10.63 -8.37
CA TRP A 231 17.03 -9.72 -7.50
C TRP A 231 16.28 -9.37 -6.22
N LEU A 232 17.01 -9.36 -5.12
CA LEU A 232 16.57 -8.84 -3.83
C LEU A 232 17.05 -7.40 -3.68
N HIS A 233 16.27 -6.58 -2.98
CA HIS A 233 16.64 -5.21 -2.64
C HIS A 233 16.39 -4.88 -1.17
N SER A 234 17.14 -3.92 -0.62
CA SER A 234 17.07 -3.52 0.79
C SER A 234 17.44 -2.06 1.02
N VAL A 235 16.98 -1.50 2.14
CA VAL A 235 17.44 -0.23 2.69
C VAL A 235 18.02 -0.54 4.08
N PRO A 236 19.35 -0.63 4.23
CA PRO A 236 19.99 -1.08 5.47
C PRO A 236 19.94 0.00 6.56
N LYS A 237 20.12 -0.41 7.81
CA LYS A 237 20.32 0.53 8.91
C LYS A 237 21.63 1.30 8.76
N ARG A 238 21.65 2.50 9.32
CA ARG A 238 22.82 3.38 9.41
C ARG A 238 23.00 3.85 10.84
N THR A 239 24.25 3.83 11.30
CA THR A 239 24.64 4.25 12.65
C THR A 239 24.64 5.78 12.78
N SER A 240 24.82 6.51 11.68
CA SER A 240 24.73 7.98 11.66
C SER A 240 23.31 8.47 11.94
N GLN A 241 23.22 9.63 12.60
CA GLN A 241 21.95 10.31 12.81
C GLN A 241 21.48 10.94 11.49
N LEU A 242 20.74 10.16 10.71
CA LEU A 242 20.09 10.61 9.49
C LEU A 242 18.73 11.23 9.82
N SER A 243 18.37 12.28 9.08
CA SER A 243 17.01 12.84 9.06
C SER A 243 16.03 11.88 8.37
N GLY A 244 14.75 12.24 8.34
CA GLY A 244 13.70 11.39 7.79
C GLY A 244 13.78 11.25 6.26
N ARG A 245 13.41 10.08 5.75
CA ARG A 245 13.25 9.79 4.31
C ARG A 245 11.86 9.25 4.04
N ILE A 246 11.19 9.83 3.04
CA ILE A 246 9.98 9.27 2.45
C ILE A 246 10.35 8.51 1.18
N ASN A 247 9.73 7.34 1.00
CA ASN A 247 9.82 6.52 -0.20
C ASN A 247 8.42 6.20 -0.70
N ILE A 248 8.14 6.55 -1.95
CA ILE A 248 6.84 6.34 -2.59
C ILE A 248 7.03 5.27 -3.66
N THR A 249 6.43 4.09 -3.47
CA THR A 249 6.46 3.00 -4.45
C THR A 249 5.12 2.86 -5.16
N PHE A 250 5.17 2.98 -6.48
CA PHE A 250 4.04 2.82 -7.38
C PHE A 250 4.00 1.39 -7.91
N ARG A 251 2.84 0.77 -7.82
CA ARG A 251 2.62 -0.64 -8.19
C ARG A 251 1.28 -0.82 -8.91
N ARG A 252 1.15 -1.97 -9.58
CA ARG A 252 -0.09 -2.39 -10.22
C ARG A 252 -0.52 -3.74 -9.66
N ALA A 253 -1.55 -3.74 -8.83
CA ALA A 253 -2.17 -4.97 -8.34
C ALA A 253 -3.28 -5.42 -9.30
N LEU A 254 -3.20 -6.68 -9.75
CA LEU A 254 -4.09 -7.25 -10.76
C LEU A 254 -5.37 -7.86 -10.16
N ILE A 255 -5.34 -8.25 -8.88
CA ILE A 255 -6.41 -9.00 -8.22
C ILE A 255 -6.67 -8.52 -6.77
N PRO A 256 -7.86 -8.79 -6.19
CA PRO A 256 -8.24 -8.33 -4.85
C PRO A 256 -7.33 -8.78 -3.71
N GLU A 257 -6.62 -9.89 -3.90
CA GLU A 257 -5.64 -10.36 -2.93
C GLU A 257 -4.53 -9.32 -2.68
N GLY A 258 -4.09 -8.62 -3.74
CA GLY A 258 -3.10 -7.55 -3.62
C GLY A 258 -3.62 -6.40 -2.75
N THR A 259 -4.86 -5.96 -2.96
CA THR A 259 -5.51 -4.95 -2.12
C THR A 259 -5.56 -5.39 -0.66
N ASN A 260 -6.10 -6.58 -0.39
CA ASN A 260 -6.19 -7.10 0.98
C ASN A 260 -4.80 -7.23 1.65
N ASN A 261 -3.80 -7.68 0.90
CA ASN A 261 -2.42 -7.80 1.39
C ASN A 261 -1.84 -6.43 1.73
N TYR A 262 -1.91 -5.47 0.80
CA TYR A 262 -1.35 -4.14 1.02
C TYR A 262 -1.93 -3.45 2.25
N TYR A 263 -3.25 -3.46 2.42
CA TYR A 263 -3.88 -2.87 3.59
C TYR A 263 -3.52 -3.62 4.87
N ARG A 264 -3.53 -4.96 4.86
CA ARG A 264 -3.13 -5.78 6.02
C ARG A 264 -1.70 -5.50 6.50
N TYR A 265 -0.74 -5.37 5.58
CA TYR A 265 0.68 -5.29 5.93
C TYR A 265 1.26 -3.88 5.94
N ASN A 266 0.52 -2.85 5.48
CA ASN A 266 0.98 -1.46 5.47
C ASN A 266 0.08 -0.49 6.27
N VAL A 267 -1.09 -0.96 6.72
CA VAL A 267 -1.95 -0.29 7.71
C VAL A 267 -2.13 -1.20 8.92
N GLY A 268 -2.58 -2.44 8.65
CA GLY A 268 -2.84 -3.45 9.68
C GLY A 268 -3.87 -3.01 10.70
N ASN A 269 -3.73 -3.53 11.93
CA ASN A 269 -4.63 -3.24 13.06
C ASN A 269 -3.92 -2.40 14.15
N GLY A 270 -2.73 -1.88 13.85
CA GLY A 270 -1.94 -1.07 14.77
C GLY A 270 -2.47 0.37 14.88
N PRO A 271 -1.96 1.15 15.86
CA PRO A 271 -2.37 2.54 15.97
C PRO A 271 -1.86 3.36 14.79
N MET A 272 -2.63 4.39 14.44
CA MET A 272 -2.23 5.43 13.51
C MET A 272 -1.33 6.45 14.22
N TYR A 273 -0.45 7.09 13.46
CA TYR A 273 0.42 8.18 13.88
C TYR A 273 0.27 9.36 12.92
N ARG A 274 0.50 10.56 13.45
CA ARG A 274 0.65 11.79 12.67
C ARG A 274 1.99 12.44 12.98
N TYR A 275 2.57 13.11 12.00
CA TYR A 275 3.75 13.92 12.23
C TYR A 275 3.33 15.30 12.73
N ILE A 276 3.70 15.65 13.96
CA ILE A 276 3.34 16.91 14.62
C ILE A 276 4.58 17.41 15.34
N ASN A 277 4.95 18.68 15.10
CA ASN A 277 6.05 19.36 15.79
C ASN A 277 7.35 18.54 15.85
N GLY A 278 7.73 17.94 14.72
CA GLY A 278 8.99 17.20 14.60
C GLY A 278 8.93 15.72 15.03
N LYS A 279 7.78 15.23 15.49
CA LYS A 279 7.65 13.88 16.08
C LYS A 279 6.45 13.13 15.51
N MET A 280 6.58 11.80 15.45
CA MET A 280 5.44 10.91 15.22
C MET A 280 4.66 10.76 16.53
N ILE A 281 3.45 11.29 16.56
CA ILE A 281 2.53 11.22 17.70
C ILE A 281 1.45 10.21 17.37
N LYS A 282 1.20 9.30 18.31
CA LYS A 282 0.10 8.33 18.19
C LYS A 282 -1.21 9.10 18.13
N TYR A 283 -2.04 8.78 17.16
CA TYR A 283 -3.36 9.37 17.00
C TYR A 283 -4.37 8.57 17.82
N ASP A 284 -5.01 9.22 18.79
CA ASP A 284 -5.90 8.57 19.76
C ASP A 284 -7.40 8.77 19.47
N GLY A 285 -7.77 9.40 18.36
CA GLY A 285 -9.18 9.58 17.96
C GLY A 285 -9.78 10.96 18.24
N ASP A 286 -9.09 11.83 18.98
CA ASP A 286 -9.56 13.18 19.26
C ASP A 286 -9.03 14.19 18.21
N GLU A 287 -9.94 15.01 17.71
CA GLU A 287 -9.69 16.11 16.76
C GLU A 287 -9.15 17.38 17.43
N SER A 288 -8.81 17.34 18.73
CA SER A 288 -8.24 18.49 19.43
C SER A 288 -6.75 18.66 19.08
N LEU A 289 -6.47 19.14 17.88
CA LEU A 289 -5.21 19.78 17.47
C LEU A 289 -5.51 21.07 16.72
#